data_AF-A0A5C6Y4X6-F1
#
_entry.id   AF-A0A5C6Y4X6-F1
#
_cell.length_a   1.000
_cell.length_b   1.000
_cell.length_c   1.000
_cell.angle_alpha   90.00
_cell.angle_beta   90.00
_cell.angle_gamma   90.00
#
_symmetry.space_group_name_H-M   'P 1'
#
loop_
_entity.id
_entity.type
_entity.pdbx_description
1 polymer ?
#
loop_
_entity_poly.entity_id
_entity_poly.type
_entity_poly.pdbx_seq_one_letter_code
_entity_poly.pdbx_strand_id
1 'polypeptide(L)'
;MLLQKKIITAKQKLEHISKSSISFDTNKGLPLFISDSLPDKFGTELFSKYLEKEGKSYRDLTPLEKLSYIGNRGMGALKFLPAKHEKGSIKLINL
;
A
#
# COMPACT_ATOMS: atom_id res chain seq x y z
N MET A 1 -22.49 -29.49 -42.68
CA MET A 1 -21.28 -28.64 -42.75
C MET A 1 -21.16 -27.90 -41.41
N LEU A 2 -20.42 -28.48 -40.46
CA LEU A 2 -20.32 -28.00 -39.06
C LEU A 2 -19.00 -27.23 -38.88
N LEU A 3 -19.08 -25.96 -38.51
CA LEU A 3 -17.93 -25.09 -38.25
C LEU A 3 -17.41 -25.37 -36.82
N GLN A 4 -16.25 -26.01 -36.69
CA GLN A 4 -15.61 -26.22 -35.39
C GLN A 4 -14.95 -24.91 -34.92
N LYS A 5 -15.44 -24.35 -33.79
CA LYS A 5 -14.77 -23.25 -33.09
C LYS A 5 -13.55 -23.81 -32.35
N LYS A 6 -12.34 -23.50 -32.83
CA LYS A 6 -11.09 -23.70 -32.09
C LYS A 6 -11.05 -22.70 -30.94
N ILE A 7 -11.36 -23.14 -29.73
CA ILE A 7 -11.06 -22.39 -28.51
C ILE A 7 -9.55 -22.47 -28.34
N ILE A 8 -8.85 -21.37 -28.58
CA ILE A 8 -7.43 -21.25 -28.31
C ILE A 8 -7.30 -21.10 -26.79
N THR A 9 -7.17 -22.21 -26.09
CA THR A 9 -6.75 -22.21 -24.68
C THR A 9 -5.30 -21.76 -24.64
N ALA A 10 -5.07 -20.47 -24.41
CA ALA A 10 -3.76 -19.95 -24.09
C ALA A 10 -3.34 -20.54 -22.73
N LYS A 11 -2.60 -21.65 -22.77
CA LYS A 11 -1.94 -22.22 -21.60
C LYS A 11 -0.83 -21.24 -21.24
N GLN A 12 -1.12 -20.31 -20.33
CA GLN A 12 -0.12 -19.35 -19.85
C GLN A 12 0.96 -20.14 -19.12
N LYS A 13 2.09 -20.30 -19.80
CA LYS A 13 3.28 -20.95 -19.31
C LYS A 13 3.91 -20.03 -18.27
N LEU A 14 3.62 -20.31 -16.99
CA LEU A 14 4.23 -19.65 -15.83
C LEU A 14 5.69 -20.09 -15.69
N GLU A 15 6.53 -19.73 -16.67
CA GLU A 15 7.98 -19.78 -16.53
C GLU A 15 8.44 -18.37 -16.16
N HIS A 16 8.53 -18.12 -14.86
CA HIS A 16 9.52 -17.26 -14.18
C HIS A 16 9.09 -17.09 -12.72
N ILE A 17 9.03 -18.19 -11.97
CA ILE A 17 9.32 -18.13 -10.52
C ILE A 17 10.84 -18.23 -10.42
N SER A 18 11.55 -17.19 -10.88
CA SER A 18 12.88 -16.97 -10.35
C SER A 18 12.66 -16.49 -8.93
N LYS A 19 12.97 -17.38 -7.99
CA LYS A 19 13.27 -17.02 -6.60
C LYS A 19 14.56 -16.19 -6.60
N SER A 20 14.56 -15.06 -7.30
CA SER A 20 15.55 -14.02 -7.09
C SER A 20 15.21 -13.48 -5.71
N SER A 21 16.09 -13.71 -4.76
CA SER A 21 16.21 -12.87 -3.58
C SER A 21 16.39 -11.44 -4.07
N ILE A 22 15.29 -10.77 -4.42
CA ILE A 22 15.27 -9.34 -4.61
C ILE A 22 15.57 -8.84 -3.20
N SER A 23 16.86 -8.59 -2.95
CA SER A 23 17.29 -7.73 -1.88
C SER A 23 16.68 -6.39 -2.23
N PHE A 24 15.45 -6.19 -1.79
CA PHE A 24 14.86 -4.89 -1.84
C PHE A 24 15.75 -4.07 -0.93
N ASP A 25 16.51 -3.13 -1.50
CA ASP A 25 17.17 -2.08 -0.73
C ASP A 25 16.04 -1.20 -0.16
N THR A 26 15.38 -1.75 0.87
CA THR A 26 14.10 -1.27 1.38
C THR A 26 14.36 -0.15 2.36
N ASN A 27 13.91 1.04 2.02
CA ASN A 27 13.58 2.00 3.06
C ASN A 27 12.39 1.44 3.84
N LYS A 28 12.64 0.97 5.08
CA LYS A 28 11.63 0.46 6.03
C LYS A 28 10.88 -0.81 5.57
N GLY A 29 11.54 -1.74 4.88
CA GLY A 29 10.90 -3.01 4.46
C GLY A 29 9.91 -2.91 3.29
N LEU A 30 9.87 -1.77 2.58
CA LEU A 30 9.00 -1.55 1.42
C LEU A 30 9.81 -1.32 0.13
N PRO A 31 9.29 -1.70 -1.06
CA PRO A 31 9.83 -1.25 -2.34
C PRO A 31 9.94 0.27 -2.41
N LEU A 32 10.98 0.78 -3.08
CA LEU A 32 11.32 2.21 -3.07
C LEU A 32 10.14 3.12 -3.44
N PHE A 33 9.44 2.82 -4.54
CA PHE A 33 8.30 3.62 -5.02
C PHE A 33 7.11 3.64 -4.04
N ILE A 34 6.98 2.64 -3.17
CA ILE A 34 5.97 2.60 -2.11
C ILE A 34 6.46 3.39 -0.89
N SER A 35 7.75 3.21 -0.54
CA SER A 35 8.36 3.90 0.61
C SER A 35 8.39 5.43 0.45
N ASP A 36 8.44 5.92 -0.80
CA ASP A 36 8.41 7.35 -1.14
C ASP A 36 7.09 8.02 -0.72
N SER A 37 6.01 7.25 -0.56
CA SER A 37 4.72 7.75 -0.07
C SER A 37 4.63 7.88 1.46
N LEU A 38 5.65 7.43 2.20
CA LEU A 38 5.70 7.63 3.66
C LEU A 38 5.85 9.12 3.99
N PRO A 39 5.38 9.57 5.16
CA PRO A 39 5.45 10.99 5.49
C PRO A 39 6.90 11.41 5.67
N ASP A 40 7.20 12.63 5.21
CA ASP A 40 8.47 13.30 5.45
C ASP A 40 8.60 13.72 6.94
N LYS A 41 9.62 14.52 7.28
CA LYS A 41 9.84 14.96 8.66
C LYS A 41 8.65 15.75 9.21
N PHE A 42 8.14 16.72 8.45
CA PHE A 42 7.03 17.55 8.87
C PHE A 42 5.73 16.74 8.99
N GLY A 43 5.43 15.91 7.99
CA GLY A 43 4.29 15.01 7.99
C GLY A 43 4.34 14.01 9.15
N THR A 44 5.53 13.54 9.52
CA THR A 44 5.73 12.66 10.68
C THR A 44 5.42 13.39 11.99
N GLU A 45 5.86 14.64 12.16
CA GLU A 45 5.55 15.44 13.35
C GLU A 45 4.05 15.69 13.50
N LEU A 46 3.39 16.08 12.40
CA LEU A 46 1.95 16.34 12.41
C LEU A 46 1.14 15.07 12.66
N PHE A 47 1.53 13.96 12.04
CA PHE A 47 0.89 12.66 12.26
C PHE A 47 1.12 12.16 13.69
N SER A 48 2.30 12.38 14.27
CA SER A 48 2.58 12.04 15.67
C SER A 48 1.66 12.80 16.62
N LYS A 49 1.51 14.12 16.45
CA LYS A 49 0.58 14.94 17.25
C LYS A 49 -0.88 14.50 17.11
N TYR A 50 -1.28 14.07 15.91
CA TYR A 50 -2.62 13.51 15.71
C TYR A 50 -2.80 12.19 16.49
N LEU A 51 -1.83 11.28 16.42
CA LEU A 51 -1.91 10.00 17.12
C LEU A 51 -1.88 10.17 18.65
N GLU A 52 -1.10 11.12 19.17
CA GLU A 52 -1.07 11.45 20.60
C GLU A 52 -2.46 11.83 21.12
N LYS A 53 -3.25 12.59 20.34
CA LYS A 53 -4.65 12.93 20.67
C LYS A 53 -5.56 11.71 20.71
N GLU A 54 -5.24 10.69 19.93
CA GLU A 54 -5.97 9.40 19.88
C GLU A 54 -5.40 8.38 20.89
N GLY A 55 -4.44 8.76 21.73
CA GLY A 55 -3.79 7.87 22.70
C GLY A 55 -2.86 6.82 22.06
N LYS A 56 -2.34 7.09 20.86
CA LYS A 56 -1.46 6.20 20.10
C LYS A 56 -0.09 6.86 19.86
N SER A 57 0.92 6.05 19.56
CA SER A 57 2.26 6.52 19.20
C SER A 57 2.58 6.21 17.74
N TYR A 58 3.18 7.18 17.03
CA TYR A 58 3.65 6.99 15.66
C TYR A 58 4.69 5.87 15.53
N ARG A 59 5.49 5.65 16.59
CA ARG A 59 6.54 4.62 16.61
C ARG A 59 5.97 3.21 16.60
N ASP A 60 4.75 3.04 17.10
CA ASP A 60 4.10 1.74 17.22
C ASP A 60 3.49 1.28 15.89
N LEU A 61 3.33 2.19 14.93
CA LEU A 61 2.77 1.89 13.62
C LEU A 61 3.81 1.30 12.66
N THR A 62 3.41 0.21 12.01
CA THR A 62 4.13 -0.37 10.86
C THR A 62 4.10 0.60 9.66
N PRO A 63 5.04 0.46 8.71
CA PRO A 63 5.02 1.26 7.47
C PRO A 63 3.71 1.14 6.68
N LEU A 64 3.09 -0.05 6.65
CA LEU A 64 1.82 -0.25 5.96
C LEU A 64 0.66 0.45 6.65
N GLU A 65 0.62 0.43 7.99
CA GLU A 65 -0.39 1.18 8.76
C GLU A 65 -0.23 2.68 8.54
N LYS A 66 1.00 3.20 8.53
CA LYS A 66 1.27 4.62 8.23
C LYS A 66 0.72 5.01 6.85
N LEU A 67 0.97 4.19 5.83
CA LEU A 67 0.41 4.40 4.50
C LEU A 67 -1.12 4.32 4.49
N SER A 68 -1.71 3.36 5.20
CA SER A 68 -3.17 3.24 5.34
C SER A 68 -3.81 4.46 6.02
N TYR A 69 -3.13 5.08 6.99
CA TYR A 69 -3.58 6.32 7.64
C TYR A 69 -3.49 7.53 6.70
N ILE A 70 -2.44 7.60 5.87
CA ILE A 70 -2.31 8.62 4.82
C ILE A 70 -3.45 8.47 3.79
N GLY A 71 -3.79 7.23 3.44
CA GLY A 71 -4.94 6.92 2.61
C GLY A 71 -4.82 7.51 1.20
N ASN A 72 -5.64 8.52 0.92
CA ASN A 72 -5.70 9.23 -0.36
C ASN A 72 -5.08 10.64 -0.33
N ARG A 73 -4.42 11.01 0.78
CA ARG A 73 -3.86 12.35 1.01
C ARG A 73 -2.34 12.42 0.83
N GLY A 74 -1.74 11.28 0.46
CA GLY A 74 -0.33 11.22 0.15
C GLY A 74 -0.01 11.98 -1.14
N MET A 75 1.22 12.44 -1.25
CA MET A 75 1.73 13.05 -2.47
C MET A 75 1.81 12.00 -3.60
N GLY A 76 1.54 12.40 -4.84
CA GLY A 76 1.66 11.54 -6.02
C GLY A 76 0.35 10.86 -6.46
N ALA A 77 0.47 9.69 -7.09
CA ALA A 77 -0.65 9.00 -7.76
C ALA A 77 -1.16 7.75 -7.01
N LEU A 78 -0.53 7.38 -5.90
CA LEU A 78 -0.87 6.18 -5.15
C LEU A 78 -1.89 6.49 -4.04
N LYS A 79 -2.83 5.56 -3.83
CA LYS A 79 -3.78 5.59 -2.71
C LYS A 79 -3.69 4.25 -1.98
N PHE A 80 -3.65 4.31 -0.66
CA PHE A 80 -3.49 3.13 0.19
C PHE A 80 -4.77 2.86 0.96
N LEU A 81 -5.43 1.74 0.64
CA LEU A 81 -6.68 1.35 1.28
C LEU A 81 -6.48 0.00 1.96
N PRO A 82 -6.86 -0.15 3.24
CA PRO A 82 -6.78 -1.44 3.92
C PRO A 82 -7.72 -2.44 3.25
N ALA A 83 -7.27 -3.68 3.07
CA ALA A 83 -8.05 -4.72 2.38
C ALA A 83 -9.38 -5.05 3.09
N LYS A 84 -9.41 -4.96 4.42
CA LYS A 84 -10.62 -5.09 5.24
C LYS A 84 -11.28 -3.72 5.40
N HIS A 85 -11.79 -3.17 4.31
CA HIS A 85 -12.60 -1.97 4.34
C HIS A 85 -14.07 -2.39 4.38
N GLU A 86 -14.64 -2.53 5.57
CA GLU A 86 -16.10 -2.53 5.67
C GLU A 86 -16.58 -1.16 5.15
N LYS A 87 -17.61 -1.14 4.31
CA LYS A 87 -18.10 0.07 3.60
C LYS A 87 -18.74 1.14 4.52
N GLY A 88 -18.49 1.11 5.83
CA GLY A 88 -19.01 2.09 6.78
C GLY A 88 -17.88 2.63 7.65
N SER A 89 -17.79 3.96 7.76
CA SER A 89 -16.91 4.69 8.68
C SER A 89 -15.50 5.02 8.17
N ILE A 90 -15.39 5.72 7.04
CA ILE A 90 -14.23 6.58 6.83
C ILE A 90 -14.40 7.78 7.78
N LYS A 91 -13.81 7.73 8.98
CA LYS A 91 -13.44 8.98 9.67
C LYS A 91 -12.28 9.56 8.85
N LEU A 92 -12.64 10.35 7.84
CA LEU A 92 -11.70 11.25 7.20
C LEU A 92 -11.13 12.10 8.33
N ILE A 93 -9.85 11.90 8.64
CA ILE A 93 -9.14 12.73 9.61
C ILE A 93 -9.18 14.14 9.05
N ASN A 94 -10.06 15.03 9.51
CA ASN A 94 -9.96 16.42 9.08
C ASN A 94 -8.72 16.97 9.77
N LEU A 95 -7.71 17.28 8.94
CA LEU A 95 -6.46 17.89 9.37
C LEU A 95 -6.61 19.41 9.32
#